data_AF-A0A5I5QE13-F1
#
_entry.id   AF-A0A5I5QE13-F1
#
_cell.length_a   1.000
_cell.length_b   1.000
_cell.length_c   1.000
_cell.angle_alpha   90.00
_cell.angle_beta   90.00
_cell.angle_gamma   90.00
#
_symmetry.space_group_name_H-M   'P 1'
#
loop_
_entity.id
_entity.type
_entity.pdbx_description
1 polymer ?
#
loop_
_entity_poly.entity_id
_entity_poly.type
_entity_poly.pdbx_seq_one_letter_code
_entity_poly.pdbx_strand_id
1 'polypeptide(L)'
;KVNDTHSTNNFQYIRLNTGETTTTSTNTATAQLCLAKRRVLSIALTSSAMNAEKSAALAKKGEKIPLTVTVTDGAGTPQPNVPIRLGRGNYSQNRAGGNENGSNSDMLLTPIAPPADAKAFAYHYSGEQLWYWYGTTDESGRVQFELTQDNTPGLKTRLEAMLPDNPPTVSDMDAIFTVITSPDSVKAKYWGHMPETATNSAGVEFRRPLLAAEMTSNSGTYSYNNETWPLVTIANTQKAGATGCDAQYQPLLNDLQTLYDDNPNSAIGTAFGWPVGAGKSWLAVDQETGTGYYQYLRLDTGAKGRSSSTSVTGAQVCLVEPHTYTPASITLTSTAMDSAKNAAVVEKGGAMPLTVTVKDSSGNPVANVGFTLSRGDSKNRAGTVVTDGDVAADAGADDLMLKALTPASASQSMTTTGIVFTGTTGSDGTATFTLNQDKSLGLKTPLTVKLTDNTTLHASLDVIFMVLTSPDTDKALFWGNMADTTSVNGKTLHRPWLQAELLSGVTPVFTNGVHTNNEYWAMAHTVDNTKWDIAKQCGSLSKAPDNNDLLTLYHSISSLGWPTQGYPYLSKSTSSGGMYCGVDENTRNQNCAIKPASSAGYATCVD
;
A
#
# COMPACT_ATOMS: atom_id res chain seq x y z
N LYS A 1 43.73 -29.37 19.39
CA LYS A 1 44.90 -29.98 18.70
C LYS A 1 44.40 -31.29 18.12
N VAL A 2 44.25 -31.35 16.81
CA VAL A 2 43.90 -32.58 16.09
C VAL A 2 45.15 -33.45 16.05
N ASN A 3 45.08 -34.71 16.48
CA ASN A 3 46.20 -35.65 16.40
C ASN A 3 46.39 -36.06 14.94
N ASP A 4 47.63 -35.98 14.45
CA ASP A 4 47.94 -36.03 13.02
C ASP A 4 48.50 -37.40 12.58
N THR A 5 47.87 -38.49 13.04
CA THR A 5 48.35 -39.87 12.84
C THR A 5 48.17 -40.38 11.41
N HIS A 6 47.33 -39.72 10.61
CA HIS A 6 46.99 -40.08 9.22
C HIS A 6 47.42 -39.04 8.17
N SER A 7 48.37 -38.16 8.50
CA SER A 7 48.92 -37.15 7.55
C SER A 7 50.20 -37.57 6.84
N THR A 8 50.85 -38.64 7.32
CA THR A 8 52.12 -39.11 6.78
C THR A 8 51.94 -40.46 6.09
N ASN A 9 52.60 -40.62 4.95
CA ASN A 9 52.67 -41.90 4.26
C ASN A 9 53.84 -42.71 4.86
N ASN A 10 53.54 -43.77 5.61
CA ASN A 10 54.53 -44.69 6.14
C ASN A 10 54.58 -45.96 5.30
N PHE A 11 55.78 -46.40 4.95
CA PHE A 11 55.98 -47.68 4.30
C PHE A 11 55.94 -48.80 5.34
N GLN A 12 55.39 -49.95 4.95
CA GLN A 12 55.38 -51.17 5.74
C GLN A 12 56.23 -52.25 5.07
N TYR A 13 56.95 -53.03 5.88
CA TYR A 13 57.66 -54.23 5.43
C TYR A 13 57.51 -55.34 6.47
N ILE A 14 57.61 -56.59 6.02
CA ILE A 14 57.47 -57.78 6.87
C ILE A 14 58.77 -58.59 6.85
N ARG A 15 59.22 -59.01 8.02
CA ARG A 15 60.31 -59.98 8.16
C ARG A 15 59.76 -61.37 7.90
N LEU A 16 60.04 -61.93 6.73
CA LEU A 16 59.49 -63.24 6.32
C LEU A 16 59.90 -64.41 7.22
N ASN A 17 61.02 -64.30 7.97
CA ASN A 17 61.48 -65.33 8.90
C ASN A 17 60.81 -65.27 10.28
N THR A 18 60.27 -64.12 10.69
CA THR A 18 59.62 -63.93 12.00
C THR A 18 58.14 -63.59 11.92
N GLY A 19 57.65 -63.20 10.74
CA GLY A 19 56.31 -62.67 10.54
C GLY A 19 56.10 -61.25 11.09
N GLU A 20 57.16 -60.61 11.59
CA GLU A 20 57.07 -59.29 12.21
C GLU A 20 56.91 -58.18 11.16
N THR A 21 55.85 -57.38 11.27
CA THR A 21 55.62 -56.20 10.43
C THR A 21 56.20 -54.96 11.10
N THR A 22 56.95 -54.17 10.33
CA THR A 22 57.55 -52.90 10.78
C THR A 22 57.10 -51.76 9.86
N THR A 23 56.92 -50.57 10.44
CA THR A 23 56.61 -49.32 9.73
C THR A 23 57.82 -48.40 9.70
N THR A 24 57.97 -47.63 8.63
CA THR A 24 59.03 -46.61 8.51
C THR A 24 58.55 -45.42 7.68
N SER A 25 58.91 -44.21 8.11
CA SER A 25 58.69 -42.96 7.38
C SER A 25 59.89 -42.56 6.52
N THR A 26 60.98 -43.33 6.57
CA THR A 26 62.24 -43.04 5.89
C THR A 26 62.59 -44.11 4.86
N ASN A 27 63.36 -43.72 3.85
CA ASN A 27 63.85 -44.65 2.84
C ASN A 27 64.69 -45.75 3.51
N THR A 28 64.11 -46.94 3.58
CA THR A 28 64.70 -48.10 4.25
C THR A 28 64.99 -49.17 3.21
N ALA A 29 66.24 -49.63 3.14
CA ALA A 29 66.62 -50.71 2.25
C ALA A 29 65.96 -52.02 2.70
N THR A 30 65.12 -52.61 1.86
CA THR A 30 64.39 -53.86 2.11
C THR A 30 64.47 -54.76 0.89
N ALA A 31 64.39 -56.09 1.09
CA ALA A 31 64.26 -57.02 -0.02
C ALA A 31 62.85 -56.92 -0.61
N GLN A 32 62.74 -56.83 -1.94
CA GLN A 32 61.46 -56.67 -2.64
C GLN A 32 61.05 -57.97 -3.35
N LEU A 33 59.78 -58.34 -3.20
CA LEU A 33 59.11 -59.34 -4.03
C LEU A 33 58.05 -58.66 -4.89
N CYS A 34 58.01 -59.00 -6.17
CA CYS A 34 57.02 -58.47 -7.10
C CYS A 34 55.97 -59.53 -7.43
N LEU A 35 54.71 -59.10 -7.59
CA LEU A 35 53.66 -59.98 -8.09
C LEU A 35 53.91 -60.31 -9.57
N ALA A 36 53.63 -61.56 -9.97
CA ALA A 36 53.74 -61.99 -11.37
C ALA A 36 52.71 -61.34 -12.31
N LYS A 37 51.64 -60.76 -11.76
CA LYS A 37 50.64 -59.95 -12.47
C LYS A 37 50.32 -58.71 -11.64
N ARG A 38 50.12 -57.57 -12.32
CA ARG A 38 49.66 -56.34 -11.67
C ARG A 38 48.26 -56.55 -11.09
N ARG A 39 48.01 -56.04 -9.88
CA ARG A 39 46.64 -55.93 -9.35
C ARG A 39 45.88 -54.89 -10.18
N VAL A 40 44.72 -55.26 -10.71
CA VAL A 40 43.80 -54.32 -11.37
C VAL A 40 42.77 -53.93 -10.33
N LEU A 41 42.87 -52.69 -9.85
CA LEU A 41 41.98 -52.15 -8.83
C LEU A 41 41.19 -50.97 -9.40
N SER A 42 39.97 -50.80 -8.89
CA SER A 42 39.16 -49.61 -9.11
C SER A 42 38.86 -48.95 -7.77
N ILE A 43 38.72 -47.63 -7.77
CA ILE A 43 38.35 -46.85 -6.60
C ILE A 43 37.12 -46.02 -6.93
N ALA A 44 36.18 -45.92 -5.99
CA ALA A 44 34.98 -45.12 -6.12
C ALA A 44 34.76 -44.29 -4.86
N LEU A 45 34.71 -42.97 -5.01
CA LEU A 45 34.28 -42.04 -3.98
C LEU A 45 32.79 -41.74 -4.17
N THR A 46 32.00 -42.01 -3.14
CA THR A 46 30.54 -41.87 -3.20
C THR A 46 30.00 -41.20 -1.93
N SER A 47 28.77 -40.69 -2.01
CA SER A 47 28.04 -40.16 -0.87
C SER A 47 26.56 -40.52 -0.98
N SER A 48 25.92 -40.81 0.15
CA SER A 48 24.45 -40.94 0.19
C SER A 48 23.73 -39.58 0.18
N ALA A 49 24.47 -38.47 0.31
CA ALA A 49 23.94 -37.10 0.24
C ALA A 49 24.12 -36.47 -1.16
N MET A 50 24.32 -37.29 -2.20
CA MET A 50 24.43 -36.80 -3.57
C MET A 50 23.13 -36.13 -4.03
N ASN A 51 23.24 -34.88 -4.45
CA ASN A 51 22.18 -34.17 -5.15
C ASN A 51 22.46 -34.21 -6.66
N ALA A 52 21.53 -34.80 -7.43
CA ALA A 52 21.68 -34.98 -8.86
C ALA A 52 21.70 -33.64 -9.63
N GLU A 53 20.85 -32.69 -9.24
CA GLU A 53 20.73 -31.38 -9.91
C GLU A 53 22.01 -30.54 -9.77
N LYS A 54 22.66 -30.61 -8.60
CA LYS A 54 23.92 -29.90 -8.34
C LYS A 54 25.15 -30.71 -8.74
N SER A 55 24.99 -31.99 -9.08
CA SER A 55 26.07 -32.93 -9.37
C SER A 55 27.14 -32.95 -8.26
N ALA A 56 26.71 -32.88 -7.00
CA ALA A 56 27.57 -32.78 -5.83
C ALA A 56 26.88 -33.38 -4.59
N ALA A 57 27.68 -33.83 -3.62
CA ALA A 57 27.19 -34.14 -2.29
C ALA A 57 26.79 -32.85 -1.58
N LEU A 58 25.58 -32.78 -1.02
CA LEU A 58 24.97 -31.53 -0.56
C LEU A 58 24.58 -31.62 0.92
N ALA A 59 24.96 -30.62 1.70
CA ALA A 59 24.50 -30.43 3.08
C ALA A 59 24.35 -28.94 3.40
N LYS A 60 23.66 -28.61 4.51
CA LYS A 60 23.69 -27.26 5.06
C LYS A 60 24.95 -27.05 5.90
N LYS A 61 25.38 -25.80 6.06
CA LYS A 61 26.42 -25.42 7.02
C LYS A 61 26.14 -26.03 8.41
N GLY A 62 27.13 -26.72 8.97
CA GLY A 62 27.01 -27.40 10.27
C GLY A 62 26.45 -28.82 10.20
N GLU A 63 25.86 -29.23 9.08
CA GLU A 63 25.46 -30.62 8.85
C GLU A 63 26.65 -31.45 8.34
N LYS A 64 26.45 -32.77 8.21
CA LYS A 64 27.48 -33.71 7.82
C LYS A 64 27.18 -34.32 6.46
N ILE A 65 28.20 -34.46 5.62
CA ILE A 65 28.13 -35.24 4.39
C ILE A 65 28.79 -36.61 4.65
N PRO A 66 28.05 -37.73 4.58
CA PRO A 66 28.65 -39.05 4.65
C PRO A 66 29.39 -39.37 3.36
N LEU A 67 30.65 -39.81 3.45
CA LEU A 67 31.45 -40.25 2.32
C LEU A 67 31.79 -41.73 2.45
N THR A 68 31.86 -42.43 1.33
CA THR A 68 32.38 -43.81 1.27
C THR A 68 33.34 -43.94 0.10
N VAL A 69 34.57 -44.33 0.41
CA VAL A 69 35.57 -44.78 -0.55
C VAL A 69 35.47 -46.30 -0.64
N THR A 70 35.22 -46.85 -1.82
CA THR A 70 35.19 -48.29 -2.06
C THR A 70 36.31 -48.67 -3.02
N VAL A 71 37.02 -49.75 -2.73
CA VAL A 71 38.02 -50.34 -3.63
C VAL A 71 37.59 -51.75 -4.01
N THR A 72 37.60 -52.04 -5.32
CA THR A 72 37.30 -53.36 -5.87
C THR A 72 38.37 -53.82 -6.85
N ASP A 73 38.41 -55.12 -7.15
CA ASP A 73 39.19 -55.64 -8.28
C ASP A 73 38.47 -55.45 -9.62
N GLY A 74 39.10 -55.89 -10.71
CA GLY A 74 38.51 -55.85 -12.05
C GLY A 74 37.23 -56.68 -12.25
N ALA A 75 36.85 -57.53 -11.29
CA ALA A 75 35.59 -58.27 -11.29
C ALA A 75 34.52 -57.62 -10.39
N GLY A 76 34.84 -56.51 -9.73
CA GLY A 76 33.94 -55.82 -8.79
C GLY A 76 33.97 -56.39 -7.36
N THR A 77 34.88 -57.31 -7.05
CA THR A 77 34.99 -57.89 -5.70
C THR A 77 35.68 -56.90 -4.77
N PRO A 78 35.11 -56.58 -3.58
CA PRO A 78 35.74 -55.65 -2.64
C PRO A 78 37.12 -56.12 -2.18
N GLN A 79 38.06 -55.17 -2.07
CA GLN A 79 39.46 -55.46 -1.76
C GLN A 79 39.85 -54.88 -0.40
N PRO A 80 40.04 -55.74 0.63
CA PRO A 80 40.44 -55.29 1.95
C PRO A 80 41.92 -54.94 2.03
N ASN A 81 42.30 -54.14 3.03
CA ASN A 81 43.68 -53.74 3.32
C ASN A 81 44.37 -53.03 2.14
N VAL A 82 43.61 -52.34 1.28
CA VAL A 82 44.17 -51.54 0.19
C VAL A 82 44.46 -50.14 0.70
N PRO A 83 45.71 -49.65 0.61
CA PRO A 83 46.02 -48.27 0.92
C PRO A 83 45.31 -47.30 -0.02
N ILE A 84 44.70 -46.26 0.54
CA ILE A 84 44.07 -45.16 -0.19
C ILE A 84 44.50 -43.83 0.41
N ARG A 85 44.37 -42.77 -0.39
CA ARG A 85 44.48 -41.40 0.09
C ARG A 85 43.26 -40.59 -0.34
N LEU A 86 42.72 -39.78 0.55
CA LEU A 86 41.58 -38.87 0.27
C LEU A 86 42.04 -37.43 0.48
N GLY A 87 41.84 -36.58 -0.50
CA GLY A 87 42.18 -35.16 -0.44
C GLY A 87 41.03 -34.28 -0.89
N ARG A 88 41.22 -32.97 -0.74
CA ARG A 88 40.38 -31.94 -1.36
C ARG A 88 41.17 -31.20 -2.43
N GLY A 89 40.48 -30.57 -3.38
CA GLY A 89 41.09 -29.68 -4.36
C GLY A 89 41.62 -28.39 -3.73
N ASN A 90 42.48 -27.69 -4.47
CA ASN A 90 43.18 -26.49 -3.99
C ASN A 90 42.24 -25.31 -3.63
N TYR A 91 41.09 -25.24 -4.29
CA TYR A 91 40.15 -24.13 -4.13
C TYR A 91 38.76 -24.65 -3.83
N SER A 92 38.08 -23.95 -2.91
CA SER A 92 36.63 -24.01 -2.81
C SER A 92 36.05 -22.85 -3.61
N GLN A 93 34.97 -23.10 -4.33
CA GLN A 93 34.34 -22.11 -5.21
C GLN A 93 33.01 -21.65 -4.63
N ASN A 94 32.80 -20.33 -4.66
CA ASN A 94 31.45 -19.80 -4.52
C ASN A 94 30.63 -20.12 -5.78
N ARG A 95 29.34 -19.79 -5.78
CA ARG A 95 28.44 -20.14 -6.88
C ARG A 95 28.73 -19.35 -8.16
N ALA A 96 29.25 -18.13 -8.02
CA ALA A 96 29.68 -17.29 -9.12
C ALA A 96 31.06 -17.68 -9.72
N GLY A 97 31.67 -18.78 -9.27
CA GLY A 97 32.95 -19.29 -9.79
C GLY A 97 34.19 -18.60 -9.20
N GLY A 98 34.03 -17.73 -8.19
CA GLY A 98 35.14 -17.15 -7.45
C GLY A 98 35.75 -18.15 -6.48
N ASN A 99 37.08 -18.21 -6.42
CA ASN A 99 37.80 -19.07 -5.49
C ASN A 99 37.88 -18.41 -4.11
N GLU A 100 37.56 -19.17 -3.07
CA GLU A 100 37.78 -18.80 -1.66
C GLU A 100 39.07 -19.43 -1.15
N ASN A 101 39.98 -18.57 -0.69
CA ASN A 101 41.38 -18.89 -0.44
C ASN A 101 41.78 -18.64 1.03
N GLY A 102 40.89 -18.94 1.97
CA GLY A 102 41.10 -18.72 3.39
C GLY A 102 40.42 -19.77 4.26
N SER A 103 40.47 -19.58 5.58
CA SER A 103 39.94 -20.53 6.57
C SER A 103 38.42 -20.78 6.46
N ASN A 104 37.71 -19.92 5.74
CA ASN A 104 36.31 -20.11 5.39
C ASN A 104 36.05 -21.32 4.46
N SER A 105 37.10 -21.83 3.83
CA SER A 105 37.05 -23.01 2.97
C SER A 105 37.51 -24.30 3.67
N ASP A 106 37.98 -24.19 4.92
CA ASP A 106 38.47 -25.34 5.68
C ASP A 106 37.33 -26.31 5.98
N MET A 107 37.59 -27.60 5.79
CA MET A 107 36.66 -28.69 6.07
C MET A 107 37.22 -29.59 7.16
N LEU A 108 36.37 -30.33 7.86
CA LEU A 108 36.78 -31.36 8.79
C LEU A 108 36.32 -32.72 8.28
N LEU A 109 37.28 -33.62 8.04
CA LEU A 109 37.03 -35.01 7.67
C LEU A 109 37.13 -35.88 8.92
N THR A 110 36.09 -36.62 9.26
CA THR A 110 36.05 -37.53 10.41
C THR A 110 35.93 -38.97 9.93
N PRO A 111 37.00 -39.80 10.02
CA PRO A 111 36.91 -41.21 9.69
C PRO A 111 36.01 -41.98 10.66
N ILE A 112 35.07 -42.75 10.12
CA ILE A 112 34.06 -43.50 10.89
C ILE A 112 34.41 -44.99 10.92
N ALA A 113 34.76 -45.56 9.76
CA ALA A 113 35.09 -46.97 9.63
C ALA A 113 36.20 -47.14 8.58
N PRO A 114 37.41 -47.62 8.96
CA PRO A 114 37.86 -47.79 10.34
C PRO A 114 37.93 -46.45 11.11
N PRO A 115 37.65 -46.42 12.43
CA PRO A 115 37.75 -45.20 13.23
C PRO A 115 39.18 -44.67 13.29
N ALA A 116 39.34 -43.36 13.14
CA ALA A 116 40.61 -42.67 13.27
C ALA A 116 40.40 -41.21 13.72
N ASP A 117 41.49 -40.54 14.08
CA ASP A 117 41.45 -39.12 14.40
C ASP A 117 40.91 -38.31 13.22
N ALA A 118 40.06 -37.32 13.52
CA ALA A 118 39.58 -36.39 12.50
C ALA A 118 40.75 -35.64 11.86
N LYS A 119 40.58 -35.17 10.62
CA LYS A 119 41.62 -34.49 9.86
C LYS A 119 41.08 -33.19 9.29
N ALA A 120 41.80 -32.11 9.56
CA ALA A 120 41.53 -30.84 8.92
C ALA A 120 41.93 -30.90 7.44
N PHE A 121 40.98 -30.54 6.59
CA PHE A 121 41.11 -30.32 5.16
C PHE A 121 41.18 -28.81 4.95
N ALA A 122 42.31 -28.22 5.34
CA ALA A 122 42.54 -26.79 5.30
C ALA A 122 42.93 -26.30 3.90
N TYR A 123 42.80 -24.99 3.67
CA TYR A 123 43.31 -24.33 2.48
C TYR A 123 44.83 -24.13 2.51
N HIS A 124 45.49 -24.41 1.37
CA HIS A 124 46.92 -24.20 1.17
C HIS A 124 47.21 -23.33 -0.05
N TYR A 125 48.03 -22.31 0.16
CA TYR A 125 48.54 -21.48 -0.92
C TYR A 125 49.80 -22.11 -1.52
N SER A 126 49.72 -22.44 -2.81
CA SER A 126 50.80 -22.81 -3.73
C SER A 126 51.58 -24.11 -3.48
N GLY A 127 51.68 -24.92 -4.55
CA GLY A 127 52.82 -25.78 -4.89
C GLY A 127 53.12 -27.02 -4.04
N GLU A 128 52.74 -27.03 -2.76
CA GLU A 128 53.06 -28.10 -1.84
C GLU A 128 51.81 -28.87 -1.42
N GLN A 129 51.82 -30.16 -1.80
CA GLN A 129 51.01 -31.30 -1.37
C GLN A 129 49.63 -30.99 -0.77
N LEU A 130 48.59 -31.46 -1.49
CA LEU A 130 47.31 -31.82 -0.88
C LEU A 130 47.58 -32.60 0.41
N TRP A 131 47.10 -32.10 1.55
CA TRP A 131 47.17 -32.86 2.79
C TRP A 131 46.13 -33.95 2.75
N TYR A 132 46.50 -35.05 2.10
CA TYR A 132 45.66 -36.23 2.05
C TYR A 132 45.49 -36.82 3.45
N TRP A 133 44.31 -37.35 3.70
CA TRP A 133 44.14 -38.41 4.68
C TRP A 133 44.66 -39.71 4.07
N TYR A 134 45.54 -40.43 4.78
CA TYR A 134 46.04 -41.74 4.36
C TYR A 134 45.42 -42.84 5.22
N GLY A 135 44.99 -43.94 4.61
CA GLY A 135 44.50 -45.11 5.36
C GLY A 135 44.34 -46.34 4.49
N THR A 136 43.74 -47.39 5.05
CA THR A 136 43.49 -48.66 4.36
C THR A 136 42.02 -49.03 4.40
N THR A 137 41.55 -49.73 3.37
CA THR A 137 40.19 -50.27 3.34
C THR A 137 40.00 -51.37 4.40
N ASP A 138 38.81 -51.41 5.00
CA ASP A 138 38.38 -52.46 5.93
C ASP A 138 38.15 -53.82 5.23
N GLU A 139 37.68 -54.81 5.98
CA GLU A 139 37.37 -56.15 5.46
C GLU A 139 36.34 -56.15 4.31
N SER A 140 35.52 -55.11 4.21
CA SER A 140 34.53 -54.91 3.15
C SER A 140 35.06 -54.11 1.96
N GLY A 141 36.36 -53.79 1.94
CA GLY A 141 36.98 -52.99 0.90
C GLY A 141 36.58 -51.52 0.94
N ARG A 142 36.20 -50.98 2.11
CA ARG A 142 35.67 -49.62 2.25
C ARG A 142 36.41 -48.78 3.28
N VAL A 143 36.29 -47.46 3.12
CA VAL A 143 36.54 -46.47 4.17
C VAL A 143 35.37 -45.49 4.20
N GLN A 144 34.82 -45.22 5.38
CA GLN A 144 33.69 -44.33 5.59
C GLN A 144 34.09 -43.09 6.38
N PHE A 145 33.54 -41.94 6.00
CA PHE A 145 33.83 -40.65 6.62
C PHE A 145 32.57 -39.82 6.83
N GLU A 146 32.64 -38.87 7.75
CA GLU A 146 31.76 -37.70 7.81
C GLU A 146 32.57 -36.45 7.48
N LEU A 147 32.06 -35.62 6.59
CA LEU A 147 32.66 -34.34 6.23
C LEU A 147 31.79 -33.19 6.74
N THR A 148 32.39 -32.19 7.38
CA THR A 148 31.69 -30.95 7.78
C THR A 148 32.42 -29.70 7.31
N GLN A 149 31.68 -28.59 7.20
CA GLN A 149 32.23 -27.27 6.90
C GLN A 149 31.50 -26.19 7.71
N ASP A 150 31.94 -26.01 8.96
CA ASP A 150 31.22 -25.17 9.93
C ASP A 150 31.47 -23.67 9.74
N ASN A 151 32.58 -23.28 9.12
CA ASN A 151 32.94 -21.89 8.87
C ASN A 151 32.76 -21.48 7.39
N THR A 152 31.73 -22.00 6.72
CA THR A 152 31.49 -21.71 5.29
C THR A 152 30.58 -20.50 5.05
N PRO A 153 30.84 -19.71 4.00
CA PRO A 153 29.92 -18.74 3.42
C PRO A 153 29.03 -19.35 2.32
N GLY A 154 29.14 -20.66 2.04
CA GLY A 154 28.37 -21.33 0.99
C GLY A 154 29.24 -21.73 -0.19
N LEU A 155 29.92 -22.87 -0.11
CA LEU A 155 31.01 -23.24 -1.02
C LEU A 155 30.90 -24.65 -1.60
N LYS A 156 31.43 -24.80 -2.81
CA LYS A 156 31.66 -26.08 -3.49
C LYS A 156 33.14 -26.45 -3.44
N THR A 157 33.45 -27.66 -3.00
CA THR A 157 34.83 -28.14 -2.86
C THR A 157 34.98 -29.50 -3.52
N ARG A 158 35.96 -29.62 -4.41
CA ARG A 158 36.33 -30.90 -5.03
C ARG A 158 36.97 -31.83 -4.00
N LEU A 159 36.61 -33.11 -4.02
CA LEU A 159 37.21 -34.18 -3.23
C LEU A 159 37.75 -35.27 -4.16
N GLU A 160 38.90 -35.84 -3.80
CA GLU A 160 39.62 -36.80 -4.64
C GLU A 160 40.12 -37.98 -3.80
N ALA A 161 39.59 -39.16 -4.06
CA ALA A 161 40.10 -40.42 -3.54
C ALA A 161 41.05 -41.05 -4.55
N MET A 162 42.22 -41.51 -4.10
CA MET A 162 43.27 -42.02 -4.98
C MET A 162 43.87 -43.31 -4.46
N LEU A 163 44.15 -44.23 -5.37
CA LEU A 163 45.05 -45.36 -5.12
C LEU A 163 46.52 -44.92 -5.24
N PRO A 164 47.45 -45.56 -4.51
CA PRO A 164 48.89 -45.25 -4.56
C PRO A 164 49.59 -45.79 -5.82
N ASP A 165 48.86 -45.93 -6.93
CA ASP A 165 49.42 -46.26 -8.24
C ASP A 165 50.25 -45.09 -8.82
N ASN A 166 51.12 -45.39 -9.80
CA ASN A 166 51.80 -44.38 -10.61
C ASN A 166 51.55 -44.65 -12.12
N PRO A 167 50.79 -43.80 -12.84
CA PRO A 167 50.02 -42.66 -12.34
C PRO A 167 48.86 -43.10 -11.42
N PRO A 168 48.36 -42.22 -10.53
CA PRO A 168 47.33 -42.57 -9.57
C PRO A 168 45.98 -42.83 -10.27
N THR A 169 45.30 -43.89 -9.87
CA THR A 169 43.87 -44.09 -10.19
C THR A 169 43.06 -43.20 -9.27
N VAL A 170 42.23 -42.31 -9.84
CA VAL A 170 41.48 -41.27 -9.11
C VAL A 170 39.99 -41.47 -9.29
N SER A 171 39.24 -41.26 -8.20
CA SER A 171 37.80 -41.05 -8.22
C SER A 171 37.47 -39.79 -7.44
N ASP A 172 36.55 -39.01 -7.96
CA ASP A 172 36.32 -37.65 -7.50
C ASP A 172 34.83 -37.32 -7.40
N MET A 173 34.52 -36.33 -6.58
CA MET A 173 33.19 -35.73 -6.48
C MET A 173 33.29 -34.32 -5.92
N ASP A 174 32.25 -33.52 -6.10
CA ASP A 174 32.12 -32.22 -5.44
C ASP A 174 31.29 -32.35 -4.17
N ALA A 175 31.62 -31.55 -3.15
CA ALA A 175 30.84 -31.38 -1.93
C ALA A 175 30.43 -29.91 -1.78
N ILE A 176 29.16 -29.65 -1.53
CA ILE A 176 28.57 -28.32 -1.34
C ILE A 176 28.00 -28.22 0.07
N PHE A 177 28.44 -27.19 0.80
CA PHE A 177 27.78 -26.76 2.02
C PHE A 177 27.06 -25.44 1.76
N THR A 178 25.75 -25.40 1.95
CA THR A 178 24.91 -24.22 1.68
C THR A 178 24.68 -23.37 2.93
N VAL A 179 24.43 -22.07 2.75
CA VAL A 179 24.07 -21.15 3.84
C VAL A 179 22.65 -20.59 3.68
N ILE A 180 21.96 -20.34 4.79
CA ILE A 180 20.59 -19.81 4.76
C ILE A 180 20.54 -18.37 4.23
N THR A 181 21.63 -17.62 4.37
CA THR A 181 21.71 -16.19 4.01
C THR A 181 21.94 -15.92 2.52
N SER A 182 22.03 -16.97 1.70
CA SER A 182 22.07 -16.88 0.24
C SER A 182 20.90 -17.67 -0.34
N PRO A 183 20.22 -17.18 -1.39
CA PRO A 183 19.17 -17.95 -2.05
C PRO A 183 19.72 -19.08 -2.92
N ASP A 184 18.91 -20.10 -3.18
CA ASP A 184 19.25 -21.14 -4.15
C ASP A 184 19.02 -20.66 -5.61
N SER A 185 19.62 -19.53 -5.95
CA SER A 185 19.52 -18.91 -7.28
C SER A 185 20.83 -19.01 -8.04
N VAL A 186 20.78 -19.28 -9.35
CA VAL A 186 21.97 -19.21 -10.23
C VAL A 186 22.58 -17.81 -10.29
N LYS A 187 21.84 -16.78 -9.87
CA LYS A 187 22.29 -15.39 -9.77
C LYS A 187 22.90 -15.05 -8.40
N ALA A 188 22.86 -15.97 -7.43
CA ALA A 188 23.51 -15.80 -6.13
C ALA A 188 25.02 -15.90 -6.23
N LYS A 189 25.73 -15.17 -5.37
CA LYS A 189 27.19 -15.24 -5.30
C LYS A 189 27.65 -16.51 -4.59
N TYR A 190 26.94 -16.96 -3.56
CA TYR A 190 27.28 -18.16 -2.78
C TYR A 190 26.24 -19.27 -2.90
N TRP A 191 26.62 -20.49 -2.50
CA TRP A 191 25.70 -21.63 -2.47
C TRP A 191 24.75 -21.50 -1.28
N GLY A 192 23.47 -21.38 -1.58
CA GLY A 192 22.45 -20.97 -0.63
C GLY A 192 21.31 -21.96 -0.46
N HIS A 193 20.57 -21.82 0.63
CA HIS A 193 19.30 -22.52 0.88
C HIS A 193 18.23 -21.61 1.54
N MET A 194 18.30 -20.29 1.31
CA MET A 194 17.24 -19.37 1.72
C MET A 194 15.88 -19.91 1.27
N PRO A 195 14.89 -20.07 2.17
CA PRO A 195 13.54 -20.42 1.77
C PRO A 195 12.99 -19.44 0.74
N GLU A 196 12.28 -19.93 -0.27
CA GLU A 196 11.67 -19.07 -1.30
C GLU A 196 10.46 -18.28 -0.77
N THR A 197 9.85 -18.75 0.33
CA THR A 197 8.72 -18.08 0.98
C THR A 197 8.87 -18.00 2.50
N ALA A 198 8.18 -17.04 3.12
CA ALA A 198 8.00 -16.90 4.55
C ALA A 198 6.54 -16.56 4.85
N THR A 199 5.96 -17.11 5.90
CA THR A 199 4.55 -16.88 6.26
C THR A 199 4.45 -16.29 7.65
N ASN A 200 3.67 -15.22 7.80
CA ASN A 200 3.40 -14.63 9.11
C ASN A 200 2.22 -15.33 9.81
N SER A 201 2.00 -15.04 11.08
CA SER A 201 0.95 -15.62 11.92
C SER A 201 -0.47 -15.27 11.47
N ALA A 202 -0.63 -14.22 10.64
CA ALA A 202 -1.90 -13.87 9.99
C ALA A 202 -2.16 -14.65 8.69
N GLY A 203 -1.25 -15.55 8.29
CA GLY A 203 -1.38 -16.36 7.08
C GLY A 203 -0.96 -15.64 5.79
N VAL A 204 -0.36 -14.45 5.88
CA VAL A 204 0.16 -13.73 4.72
C VAL A 204 1.50 -14.35 4.32
N GLU A 205 1.58 -14.82 3.07
CA GLU A 205 2.77 -15.46 2.53
C GLU A 205 3.59 -14.48 1.68
N PHE A 206 4.85 -14.31 2.03
CA PHE A 206 5.83 -13.45 1.39
C PHE A 206 6.78 -14.29 0.55
N ARG A 207 7.12 -13.83 -0.65
CA ARG A 207 8.30 -14.31 -1.39
C ARG A 207 9.55 -13.82 -0.69
N ARG A 208 10.66 -14.56 -0.78
CA ARG A 208 11.95 -14.04 -0.35
C ARG A 208 12.29 -12.74 -1.10
N PRO A 209 13.10 -11.85 -0.51
CA PRO A 209 13.65 -10.70 -1.21
C PRO A 209 14.43 -11.16 -2.44
N LEU A 210 14.29 -10.42 -3.53
CA LEU A 210 15.06 -10.65 -4.74
C LEU A 210 16.50 -10.16 -4.56
N LEU A 211 17.45 -10.84 -5.20
CA LEU A 211 18.79 -10.31 -5.44
C LEU A 211 18.71 -9.14 -6.44
N ALA A 212 19.70 -8.25 -6.40
CA ALA A 212 19.73 -7.11 -7.33
C ALA A 212 19.78 -7.57 -8.80
N ALA A 213 20.43 -8.70 -9.08
CA ALA A 213 20.50 -9.31 -10.42
C ALA A 213 19.19 -10.02 -10.84
N GLU A 214 18.28 -10.29 -9.90
CA GLU A 214 16.97 -10.89 -10.18
C GLU A 214 15.92 -9.84 -10.56
N MET A 215 16.10 -8.60 -10.09
CA MET A 215 15.14 -7.52 -10.28
C MET A 215 15.28 -6.84 -11.67
N THR A 216 14.15 -6.54 -12.32
CA THR A 216 14.10 -5.87 -13.64
C THR A 216 14.80 -4.52 -13.62
N SER A 217 14.54 -3.69 -12.60
CA SER A 217 15.22 -2.42 -12.36
C SER A 217 15.23 -2.08 -10.88
N ASN A 218 16.31 -1.47 -10.40
CA ASN A 218 16.47 -0.99 -9.02
C ASN A 218 17.04 0.44 -9.02
N SER A 219 16.88 1.14 -7.90
CA SER A 219 17.32 2.54 -7.70
C SER A 219 18.64 2.63 -6.92
N GLY A 220 19.25 1.49 -6.61
CA GLY A 220 20.42 1.39 -5.77
C GLY A 220 20.60 -0.03 -5.26
N THR A 221 21.74 -0.31 -4.66
CA THR A 221 22.05 -1.62 -4.09
C THR A 221 22.77 -1.49 -2.76
N TYR A 222 22.76 -2.56 -1.98
CA TYR A 222 23.59 -2.71 -0.80
C TYR A 222 24.09 -4.15 -0.68
N SER A 223 25.28 -4.30 -0.09
CA SER A 223 25.88 -5.61 0.15
C SER A 223 25.61 -6.05 1.58
N TYR A 224 25.13 -7.27 1.76
CA TYR A 224 24.93 -7.88 3.07
C TYR A 224 24.96 -9.40 2.97
N ASN A 225 25.57 -10.07 3.94
CA ASN A 225 25.80 -11.53 3.94
C ASN A 225 26.42 -12.06 2.63
N ASN A 226 27.35 -11.29 2.06
CA ASN A 226 28.04 -11.58 0.81
C ASN A 226 27.16 -11.64 -0.45
N GLU A 227 25.91 -11.21 -0.37
CA GLU A 227 25.01 -11.03 -1.51
C GLU A 227 24.73 -9.54 -1.78
N THR A 228 24.31 -9.22 -3.00
CA THR A 228 23.93 -7.86 -3.40
C THR A 228 22.42 -7.74 -3.52
N TRP A 229 21.83 -6.86 -2.70
CA TRP A 229 20.39 -6.67 -2.57
C TRP A 229 19.96 -5.33 -3.18
N PRO A 230 18.77 -5.27 -3.81
CA PRO A 230 18.27 -4.05 -4.42
C PRO A 230 17.66 -3.11 -3.38
N LEU A 231 17.72 -1.82 -3.69
CA LEU A 231 16.82 -0.83 -3.13
C LEU A 231 16.02 -0.18 -4.26
N VAL A 232 14.79 0.20 -3.96
CA VAL A 232 13.87 0.83 -4.91
C VAL A 232 13.29 2.10 -4.30
N THR A 233 12.98 3.08 -5.14
CA THR A 233 12.20 4.24 -4.72
C THR A 233 10.71 3.92 -4.69
N ILE A 234 9.94 4.63 -3.87
CA ILE A 234 8.47 4.55 -3.88
C ILE A 234 7.91 4.82 -5.29
N ALA A 235 8.47 5.79 -6.03
CA ALA A 235 8.07 6.03 -7.41
C ALA A 235 8.22 4.78 -8.31
N ASN A 236 9.27 3.98 -8.08
CA ASN A 236 9.49 2.75 -8.82
C ASN A 236 8.52 1.64 -8.39
N THR A 237 8.13 1.56 -7.12
CA THR A 237 7.14 0.57 -6.67
C THR A 237 5.75 0.83 -7.22
N GLN A 238 5.43 2.07 -7.58
CA GLN A 238 4.15 2.44 -8.20
C GLN A 238 4.07 2.13 -9.70
N LYS A 239 5.21 1.89 -10.36
CA LYS A 239 5.27 1.65 -11.81
C LYS A 239 5.12 0.15 -12.10
N ALA A 240 4.03 -0.20 -12.77
CA ALA A 240 3.77 -1.58 -13.20
C ALA A 240 4.96 -2.18 -13.96
N GLY A 241 5.36 -3.38 -13.56
CA GLY A 241 6.46 -4.17 -14.13
C GLY A 241 7.88 -3.69 -13.77
N ALA A 242 8.04 -2.58 -13.05
CA ALA A 242 9.38 -1.99 -12.85
C ALA A 242 10.29 -2.82 -11.93
N THR A 243 9.75 -3.40 -10.86
CA THR A 243 10.52 -4.13 -9.84
C THR A 243 10.23 -5.63 -9.81
N GLY A 244 9.28 -6.12 -10.62
CA GLY A 244 8.74 -7.48 -10.52
C GLY A 244 7.78 -7.68 -9.35
N CYS A 245 7.38 -6.59 -8.69
CA CYS A 245 6.51 -6.54 -7.54
C CYS A 245 5.42 -5.48 -7.73
N ASP A 246 4.43 -5.79 -8.56
CA ASP A 246 3.34 -4.84 -8.84
C ASP A 246 2.56 -4.52 -7.56
N ALA A 247 1.87 -3.36 -7.53
CA ALA A 247 1.23 -2.82 -6.33
C ALA A 247 0.35 -3.85 -5.59
N GLN A 248 -0.39 -4.69 -6.31
CA GLN A 248 -1.24 -5.73 -5.72
C GLN A 248 -0.48 -6.84 -4.97
N TYR A 249 0.81 -7.02 -5.26
CA TYR A 249 1.69 -7.99 -4.58
C TYR A 249 2.59 -7.34 -3.53
N GLN A 250 2.50 -6.02 -3.31
CA GLN A 250 3.28 -5.35 -2.29
C GLN A 250 2.55 -5.43 -0.94
N PRO A 251 3.26 -5.68 0.18
CA PRO A 251 2.63 -5.81 1.48
C PRO A 251 2.12 -4.46 2.01
N LEU A 252 1.08 -4.51 2.84
CA LEU A 252 0.67 -3.39 3.68
C LEU A 252 1.65 -3.23 4.84
N LEU A 253 1.65 -2.06 5.48
CA LEU A 253 2.46 -1.81 6.68
C LEU A 253 2.10 -2.79 7.79
N ASN A 254 0.83 -3.17 7.90
CA ASN A 254 0.36 -4.14 8.87
C ASN A 254 0.95 -5.54 8.63
N ASP A 255 1.06 -6.00 7.38
CA ASP A 255 1.63 -7.32 7.08
C ASP A 255 3.11 -7.37 7.46
N LEU A 256 3.84 -6.30 7.15
CA LEU A 256 5.24 -6.14 7.55
C LEU A 256 5.38 -6.09 9.08
N GLN A 257 4.45 -5.43 9.77
CA GLN A 257 4.44 -5.35 11.23
C GLN A 257 4.21 -6.73 11.85
N THR A 258 3.23 -7.50 11.37
CA THR A 258 2.99 -8.87 11.85
C THR A 258 4.20 -9.76 11.59
N LEU A 259 4.81 -9.67 10.40
CA LEU A 259 6.03 -10.43 10.08
C LEU A 259 7.18 -10.11 11.06
N TYR A 260 7.34 -8.83 11.43
CA TYR A 260 8.32 -8.42 12.44
C TYR A 260 7.96 -8.90 13.85
N ASP A 261 6.70 -8.77 14.26
CA ASP A 261 6.27 -9.15 15.62
C ASP A 261 6.43 -10.66 15.86
N ASP A 262 6.24 -11.48 14.82
CA ASP A 262 6.53 -12.92 14.85
C ASP A 262 8.04 -13.22 14.95
N ASN A 263 8.88 -12.31 14.48
CA ASN A 263 10.34 -12.50 14.32
C ASN A 263 11.15 -11.24 14.70
N PRO A 264 11.06 -10.76 15.95
CA PRO A 264 11.60 -9.46 16.34
C PRO A 264 13.13 -9.45 16.38
N ASN A 265 13.73 -8.25 16.45
CA ASN A 265 15.17 -8.06 16.66
C ASN A 265 16.05 -8.79 15.64
N SER A 266 15.75 -8.65 14.34
CA SER A 266 16.43 -9.32 13.23
C SER A 266 16.28 -10.84 13.17
N ALA A 267 15.37 -11.46 13.94
CA ALA A 267 15.18 -12.91 13.90
C ALA A 267 14.74 -13.44 12.52
N ILE A 268 14.12 -12.59 11.67
CA ILE A 268 13.83 -12.89 10.25
C ILE A 268 15.12 -13.32 9.50
N GLY A 269 16.27 -12.71 9.81
CA GLY A 269 17.54 -13.07 9.20
C GLY A 269 18.03 -14.47 9.58
N THR A 270 17.74 -14.93 10.80
CA THR A 270 18.09 -16.28 11.26
C THR A 270 17.07 -17.32 10.80
N ALA A 271 15.78 -16.98 10.83
CA ALA A 271 14.70 -17.90 10.47
C ALA A 271 14.61 -18.12 8.94
N PHE A 272 14.78 -17.04 8.17
CA PHE A 272 14.56 -17.06 6.72
C PHE A 272 15.77 -16.61 5.91
N GLY A 273 16.88 -16.19 6.54
CA GLY A 273 18.08 -15.77 5.80
C GLY A 273 18.05 -14.35 5.24
N TRP A 274 16.95 -13.60 5.42
CA TRP A 274 16.75 -12.30 4.80
C TRP A 274 17.74 -11.24 5.27
N PRO A 275 18.07 -10.23 4.44
CA PRO A 275 19.10 -9.22 4.75
C PRO A 275 18.60 -8.09 5.69
N VAL A 276 17.79 -8.41 6.70
CA VAL A 276 17.16 -7.40 7.58
C VAL A 276 18.18 -6.69 8.48
N GLY A 277 19.23 -7.40 8.93
CA GLY A 277 20.30 -6.85 9.76
C GLY A 277 21.16 -5.79 9.08
N ALA A 278 20.96 -5.54 7.77
CA ALA A 278 21.55 -4.40 7.06
C ALA A 278 20.90 -3.05 7.42
N GLY A 279 19.83 -3.07 8.23
CA GLY A 279 19.16 -1.88 8.74
C GLY A 279 18.50 -1.03 7.66
N LYS A 280 17.92 -1.67 6.63
CA LYS A 280 17.18 -1.00 5.57
C LYS A 280 15.69 -0.91 5.90
N SER A 281 15.07 0.18 5.49
CA SER A 281 13.61 0.33 5.56
C SER A 281 12.95 -0.52 4.48
N TRP A 282 11.89 -1.24 4.83
CA TRP A 282 11.07 -2.05 3.94
C TRP A 282 9.79 -1.31 3.60
N LEU A 283 9.55 -1.11 2.30
CA LEU A 283 8.45 -0.28 1.81
C LEU A 283 7.11 -1.02 1.92
N ALA A 284 6.09 -0.31 2.38
CA ALA A 284 4.69 -0.74 2.33
C ALA A 284 3.95 -0.04 1.17
N VAL A 285 2.90 -0.69 0.66
CA VAL A 285 2.12 -0.14 -0.46
C VAL A 285 1.13 0.94 -0.02
N ASP A 286 0.61 0.85 1.20
CA ASP A 286 -0.41 1.76 1.74
C ASP A 286 0.18 3.06 2.30
N GLN A 287 -0.62 4.11 2.21
CA GLN A 287 -0.32 5.42 2.78
C GLN A 287 -0.98 5.57 4.15
N GLU A 288 -0.30 6.30 5.04
CA GLU A 288 -0.80 6.59 6.38
C GLU A 288 -2.08 7.42 6.31
N THR A 289 -3.15 6.96 6.96
CA THR A 289 -4.38 7.72 7.12
C THR A 289 -4.12 9.06 7.81
N GLY A 290 -4.73 10.13 7.31
CA GLY A 290 -4.59 11.48 7.88
C GLY A 290 -3.52 12.33 7.20
N THR A 291 -2.38 11.74 6.81
CA THR A 291 -1.26 12.48 6.19
C THR A 291 -1.06 12.13 4.72
N GLY A 292 -1.43 10.91 4.31
CA GLY A 292 -1.14 10.39 2.97
C GLY A 292 0.31 10.06 2.73
N TYR A 293 1.11 10.00 3.80
CA TYR A 293 2.53 9.74 3.66
C TYR A 293 2.74 8.26 3.37
N TYR A 294 3.66 7.97 2.46
CA TYR A 294 4.10 6.61 2.19
C TYR A 294 4.77 6.02 3.42
N GLN A 295 4.50 4.76 3.70
CA GLN A 295 4.92 4.11 4.92
C GLN A 295 6.03 3.09 4.66
N TYR A 296 6.85 2.87 5.68
CA TYR A 296 7.87 1.84 5.67
C TYR A 296 8.18 1.37 7.10
N LEU A 297 8.73 0.17 7.20
CA LEU A 297 9.08 -0.47 8.47
C LEU A 297 10.53 -0.95 8.46
N ARG A 298 11.23 -0.79 9.58
CA ARG A 298 12.52 -1.45 9.83
C ARG A 298 12.27 -2.87 10.36
N LEU A 299 12.50 -3.89 9.52
CA LEU A 299 12.31 -5.29 9.92
C LEU A 299 13.37 -5.81 10.92
N ASP A 300 14.40 -5.04 11.22
CA ASP A 300 15.37 -5.34 12.27
C ASP A 300 14.96 -4.82 13.65
N THR A 301 14.16 -3.75 13.73
CA THR A 301 13.82 -3.06 14.99
C THR A 301 12.33 -2.80 15.21
N GLY A 302 11.47 -3.00 14.22
CA GLY A 302 10.05 -2.65 14.25
C GLY A 302 9.77 -1.16 14.13
N ALA A 303 10.81 -0.33 13.90
CA ALA A 303 10.63 1.12 13.79
C ALA A 303 9.84 1.48 12.52
N LYS A 304 8.69 2.12 12.69
CA LYS A 304 7.86 2.68 11.61
C LYS A 304 8.41 4.01 11.15
N GLY A 305 8.30 4.29 9.86
CA GLY A 305 8.59 5.60 9.30
C GLY A 305 7.63 5.95 8.16
N ARG A 306 7.61 7.24 7.83
CA ARG A 306 6.70 7.80 6.84
C ARG A 306 7.36 8.92 6.06
N SER A 307 6.98 9.11 4.79
CA SER A 307 7.49 10.21 3.96
C SER A 307 6.45 10.70 2.95
N SER A 308 6.44 12.01 2.70
CA SER A 308 5.69 12.62 1.61
C SER A 308 6.40 12.51 0.24
N SER A 309 7.67 12.12 0.22
CA SER A 309 8.49 12.06 -0.99
C SER A 309 8.52 10.67 -1.62
N THR A 310 8.22 10.60 -2.91
CA THR A 310 8.30 9.36 -3.70
C THR A 310 9.74 8.96 -4.06
N SER A 311 10.73 9.83 -3.79
CA SER A 311 12.16 9.56 -4.01
C SER A 311 12.82 8.83 -2.85
N VAL A 312 12.10 8.54 -1.75
CA VAL A 312 12.65 7.73 -0.66
C VAL A 312 12.91 6.31 -1.14
N THR A 313 14.08 5.81 -0.78
CA THR A 313 14.61 4.51 -1.19
C THR A 313 14.49 3.50 -0.04
N GLY A 314 14.02 2.29 -0.33
CA GLY A 314 13.90 1.19 0.63
C GLY A 314 14.04 -0.19 -0.03
N ALA A 315 14.18 -1.22 0.80
CA ALA A 315 14.08 -2.61 0.38
C ALA A 315 12.62 -2.95 0.07
N GLN A 316 12.41 -3.95 -0.81
CA GLN A 316 11.09 -4.40 -1.21
C GLN A 316 11.00 -5.91 -1.05
N VAL A 317 9.85 -6.37 -0.56
CA VAL A 317 9.42 -7.76 -0.57
C VAL A 317 8.05 -7.83 -1.23
N CYS A 318 7.73 -8.99 -1.79
CA CYS A 318 6.43 -9.24 -2.43
C CYS A 318 5.69 -10.34 -1.70
N LEU A 319 4.38 -10.33 -1.81
CA LEU A 319 3.52 -11.43 -1.44
C LEU A 319 3.55 -12.51 -2.53
N VAL A 320 3.30 -13.76 -2.11
CA VAL A 320 3.08 -14.88 -3.04
C VAL A 320 1.78 -14.66 -3.78
N GLU A 321 0.70 -14.54 -3.00
CA GLU A 321 -0.64 -14.19 -3.45
C GLU A 321 -0.85 -12.67 -3.38
N PRO A 322 -1.51 -12.05 -4.37
CA PRO A 322 -1.80 -10.63 -4.32
C PRO A 322 -2.78 -10.33 -3.18
N HIS A 323 -2.77 -9.09 -2.66
CA HIS A 323 -3.88 -8.51 -1.89
C HIS A 323 -5.11 -8.38 -2.79
N THR A 324 -5.72 -9.50 -3.12
CA THR A 324 -7.00 -9.57 -3.81
C THR A 324 -8.11 -9.61 -2.79
N TYR A 325 -8.19 -8.55 -1.97
CA TYR A 325 -9.50 -8.20 -1.44
C TYR A 325 -10.26 -7.62 -2.63
N THR A 326 -10.98 -8.48 -3.38
CA THR A 326 -11.79 -8.01 -4.51
C THR A 326 -12.76 -6.97 -3.97
N PRO A 327 -12.64 -5.69 -4.36
CA PRO A 327 -13.59 -4.69 -3.93
C PRO A 327 -14.98 -5.16 -4.33
N ALA A 328 -15.88 -5.24 -3.36
CA ALA A 328 -17.26 -5.65 -3.58
C ALA A 328 -18.22 -4.46 -3.51
N SER A 329 -17.80 -3.37 -2.85
CA SER A 329 -18.59 -2.15 -2.75
C SER A 329 -17.72 -0.91 -2.64
N ILE A 330 -18.25 0.21 -3.14
CA ILE A 330 -17.76 1.57 -2.88
C ILE A 330 -18.95 2.40 -2.41
N THR A 331 -18.75 3.26 -1.41
CA THR A 331 -19.77 4.19 -0.92
C THR A 331 -19.23 5.61 -0.90
N LEU A 332 -20.12 6.59 -1.08
CA LEU A 332 -19.86 8.01 -0.89
C LEU A 332 -20.86 8.55 0.14
N THR A 333 -20.36 9.07 1.27
CA THR A 333 -21.17 9.57 2.38
C THR A 333 -20.75 10.96 2.80
N SER A 334 -21.63 11.64 3.55
CA SER A 334 -21.35 12.93 4.19
C SER A 334 -21.88 12.92 5.61
N THR A 335 -21.27 13.68 6.52
CA THR A 335 -21.86 13.94 7.84
C THR A 335 -22.88 15.09 7.82
N ALA A 336 -23.00 15.82 6.70
CA ALA A 336 -23.96 16.90 6.49
C ALA A 336 -25.26 16.42 5.82
N MET A 337 -25.64 15.15 5.99
CA MET A 337 -26.83 14.59 5.35
C MET A 337 -28.13 15.16 5.91
N ASP A 338 -29.00 15.63 5.00
CA ASP A 338 -30.41 15.94 5.26
C ASP A 338 -31.27 14.82 4.65
N SER A 339 -31.93 14.04 5.52
CA SER A 339 -32.74 12.90 5.11
C SER A 339 -34.02 13.30 4.38
N ALA A 340 -34.57 14.49 4.65
CA ALA A 340 -35.78 14.97 3.98
C ALA A 340 -35.47 15.41 2.54
N LYS A 341 -34.28 15.97 2.29
CA LYS A 341 -33.82 16.38 0.96
C LYS A 341 -33.11 15.27 0.18
N ASN A 342 -32.82 14.14 0.84
CA ASN A 342 -32.02 13.01 0.35
C ASN A 342 -30.70 13.47 -0.29
N ALA A 343 -30.00 14.38 0.41
CA ALA A 343 -28.78 15.02 -0.06
C ALA A 343 -27.92 15.46 1.11
N ALA A 344 -26.62 15.66 0.87
CA ALA A 344 -25.77 16.41 1.79
C ALA A 344 -26.01 17.91 1.60
N VAL A 345 -26.18 18.66 2.68
CA VAL A 345 -26.65 20.05 2.62
C VAL A 345 -25.80 20.94 3.51
N VAL A 346 -25.29 22.02 2.94
CA VAL A 346 -24.63 23.10 3.66
C VAL A 346 -25.09 24.45 3.10
N GLU A 347 -24.78 25.53 3.79
CA GLU A 347 -24.98 26.88 3.24
C GLU A 347 -23.92 27.18 2.17
N LYS A 348 -24.25 28.06 1.22
CA LYS A 348 -23.28 28.64 0.27
C LYS A 348 -22.03 29.15 1.00
N GLY A 349 -20.85 28.79 0.50
CA GLY A 349 -19.56 29.07 1.14
C GLY A 349 -19.18 28.14 2.30
N GLY A 350 -20.09 27.24 2.70
CA GLY A 350 -19.83 26.21 3.69
C GLY A 350 -18.89 25.11 3.19
N ALA A 351 -18.26 24.40 4.13
CA ALA A 351 -17.41 23.25 3.88
C ALA A 351 -18.19 21.95 4.06
N MET A 352 -18.48 21.23 2.97
CA MET A 352 -19.19 19.96 3.02
C MET A 352 -18.22 18.78 3.15
N PRO A 353 -18.24 18.01 4.25
CA PRO A 353 -17.38 16.85 4.42
C PRO A 353 -17.90 15.66 3.58
N LEU A 354 -17.02 14.97 2.87
CA LEU A 354 -17.35 13.75 2.14
C LEU A 354 -16.37 12.63 2.49
N THR A 355 -16.85 11.39 2.48
CA THR A 355 -16.03 10.19 2.71
C THR A 355 -16.33 9.13 1.66
N VAL A 356 -15.29 8.66 0.99
CA VAL A 356 -15.31 7.47 0.14
C VAL A 356 -14.84 6.29 0.97
N THR A 357 -15.52 5.16 0.86
CA THR A 357 -15.13 3.91 1.54
C THR A 357 -15.24 2.74 0.58
N VAL A 358 -14.23 1.87 0.57
CA VAL A 358 -14.22 0.64 -0.23
C VAL A 358 -14.17 -0.56 0.70
N LYS A 359 -15.01 -1.57 0.42
CA LYS A 359 -15.07 -2.82 1.20
C LYS A 359 -15.07 -4.05 0.31
N ASP A 360 -14.54 -5.14 0.85
CA ASP A 360 -14.61 -6.49 0.26
C ASP A 360 -16.00 -7.12 0.46
N SER A 361 -16.18 -8.35 -0.04
CA SER A 361 -17.44 -9.11 0.08
C SER A 361 -17.78 -9.53 1.51
N SER A 362 -16.80 -9.51 2.41
CA SER A 362 -16.96 -9.79 3.84
C SER A 362 -17.25 -8.52 4.66
N GLY A 363 -17.23 -7.34 4.02
CA GLY A 363 -17.49 -6.05 4.64
C GLY A 363 -16.25 -5.39 5.27
N ASN A 364 -15.05 -5.95 5.07
CA ASN A 364 -13.79 -5.39 5.57
C ASN A 364 -13.33 -4.23 4.68
N PRO A 365 -12.74 -3.16 5.25
CA PRO A 365 -12.17 -2.08 4.47
C PRO A 365 -11.01 -2.56 3.60
N VAL A 366 -10.93 -2.03 2.38
CA VAL A 366 -9.85 -2.35 1.43
C VAL A 366 -8.99 -1.13 1.18
N ALA A 367 -7.74 -1.22 1.62
CA ALA A 367 -6.74 -0.18 1.43
C ALA A 367 -6.22 -0.14 -0.01
N ASN A 368 -5.66 1.01 -0.40
CA ASN A 368 -4.97 1.22 -1.67
C ASN A 368 -5.82 0.94 -2.94
N VAL A 369 -7.15 1.14 -2.85
CA VAL A 369 -8.05 0.97 -4.00
C VAL A 369 -8.22 2.28 -4.74
N GLY A 370 -7.89 2.28 -6.03
CA GLY A 370 -8.09 3.42 -6.93
C GLY A 370 -9.57 3.67 -7.25
N PHE A 371 -9.98 4.92 -7.20
CA PHE A 371 -11.32 5.37 -7.58
C PHE A 371 -11.29 6.72 -8.30
N THR A 372 -12.41 7.03 -8.95
CA THR A 372 -12.70 8.32 -9.56
C THR A 372 -13.84 9.00 -8.84
N LEU A 373 -13.84 10.33 -8.76
CA LEU A 373 -14.94 11.17 -8.26
C LEU A 373 -15.26 12.22 -9.32
N SER A 374 -16.54 12.30 -9.69
CA SER A 374 -17.05 13.23 -10.70
C SER A 374 -18.37 13.86 -10.25
N ARG A 375 -18.73 14.99 -10.84
CA ARG A 375 -20.03 15.64 -10.66
C ARG A 375 -20.91 15.40 -11.90
N GLY A 376 -22.22 15.44 -11.72
CA GLY A 376 -23.18 15.59 -12.81
C GLY A 376 -23.70 17.01 -12.94
N ASP A 377 -24.77 17.16 -13.72
CA ASP A 377 -25.43 18.44 -13.97
C ASP A 377 -26.11 18.98 -12.71
N SER A 378 -25.92 20.28 -12.45
CA SER A 378 -26.59 21.00 -11.36
C SER A 378 -28.03 21.33 -11.74
N LYS A 379 -28.95 21.05 -10.83
CA LYS A 379 -30.38 21.25 -11.05
C LYS A 379 -30.99 22.20 -10.02
N ASN A 380 -31.93 23.02 -10.47
CA ASN A 380 -32.76 23.81 -9.58
C ASN A 380 -33.79 22.91 -8.85
N ARG A 381 -34.67 23.49 -8.03
CA ARG A 381 -35.63 22.73 -7.21
C ARG A 381 -36.65 21.96 -8.06
N ALA A 382 -36.97 22.47 -9.25
CA ALA A 382 -37.85 21.82 -10.24
C ALA A 382 -37.16 20.73 -11.06
N GLY A 383 -35.85 20.50 -10.89
CA GLY A 383 -35.08 19.49 -11.62
C GLY A 383 -34.54 19.96 -12.97
N THR A 384 -34.69 21.25 -13.31
CA THR A 384 -34.14 21.85 -14.53
C THR A 384 -32.64 22.05 -14.37
N VAL A 385 -31.87 21.62 -15.38
CA VAL A 385 -30.43 21.86 -15.44
C VAL A 385 -30.16 23.35 -15.63
N VAL A 386 -29.28 23.92 -14.81
CA VAL A 386 -28.87 25.32 -14.89
C VAL A 386 -27.40 25.38 -15.28
N THR A 387 -27.07 26.16 -16.33
CA THR A 387 -25.69 26.31 -16.82
C THR A 387 -25.19 27.74 -16.65
N ASP A 388 -23.86 27.92 -16.56
CA ASP A 388 -23.19 29.20 -16.31
C ASP A 388 -23.59 30.35 -17.26
N GLY A 389 -24.16 30.06 -18.43
CA GLY A 389 -24.63 31.06 -19.39
C GLY A 389 -25.91 31.80 -18.97
N ASP A 390 -26.62 31.32 -17.94
CA ASP A 390 -27.96 31.77 -17.57
C ASP A 390 -27.99 32.73 -16.35
N VAL A 391 -26.83 33.22 -15.88
CA VAL A 391 -26.71 33.81 -14.53
C VAL A 391 -26.26 35.27 -14.47
N ALA A 392 -26.87 36.05 -13.57
CA ALA A 392 -26.45 37.41 -13.21
C ALA A 392 -25.04 37.44 -12.57
N ALA A 393 -24.32 38.55 -12.74
CA ALA A 393 -22.90 38.71 -12.37
C ALA A 393 -22.53 38.35 -10.92
N ASP A 394 -23.47 38.46 -9.98
CA ASP A 394 -23.24 38.24 -8.54
C ASP A 394 -23.35 36.77 -8.09
N ALA A 395 -23.94 35.90 -8.92
CA ALA A 395 -23.97 34.46 -8.69
C ALA A 395 -22.84 33.71 -9.44
N GLY A 396 -22.20 34.36 -10.42
CA GLY A 396 -20.95 33.94 -11.07
C GLY A 396 -20.96 32.58 -11.78
N ALA A 397 -19.85 32.25 -12.44
CA ALA A 397 -19.61 30.90 -12.96
C ALA A 397 -19.42 29.91 -11.79
N ASP A 398 -19.96 28.70 -11.94
CA ASP A 398 -19.90 27.63 -10.95
C ASP A 398 -18.45 27.36 -10.52
N ASP A 399 -18.19 27.49 -9.22
CA ASP A 399 -16.85 27.37 -8.62
C ASP A 399 -16.68 26.16 -7.72
N LEU A 400 -17.49 25.11 -7.94
CA LEU A 400 -17.44 23.88 -7.14
C LEU A 400 -16.00 23.35 -7.04
N MET A 401 -15.47 23.33 -5.82
CA MET A 401 -14.09 22.98 -5.53
C MET A 401 -14.06 21.75 -4.63
N LEU A 402 -13.42 20.68 -5.11
CA LEU A 402 -13.14 19.49 -4.32
C LEU A 402 -11.73 19.59 -3.75
N LYS A 403 -11.61 19.40 -2.44
CA LYS A 403 -10.35 19.31 -1.72
C LYS A 403 -10.22 17.94 -1.07
N ALA A 404 -9.35 17.10 -1.59
CA ALA A 404 -8.95 15.86 -0.95
C ALA A 404 -8.14 16.17 0.32
N LEU A 405 -8.47 15.46 1.40
CA LEU A 405 -7.82 15.59 2.71
C LEU A 405 -6.96 14.37 3.01
N THR A 406 -7.55 13.17 2.88
CA THR A 406 -6.88 11.89 3.10
C THR A 406 -7.15 10.91 1.95
N PRO A 407 -6.21 10.01 1.61
CA PRO A 407 -4.84 9.95 2.12
C PRO A 407 -4.02 11.16 1.63
N ALA A 408 -3.97 11.47 0.34
CA ALA A 408 -3.17 12.59 -0.17
C ALA A 408 -3.98 13.89 -0.29
N SER A 409 -3.38 15.02 0.10
CA SER A 409 -3.95 16.34 -0.12
C SER A 409 -3.82 16.78 -1.57
N ALA A 410 -4.94 17.08 -2.21
CA ALA A 410 -5.03 17.60 -3.57
C ALA A 410 -6.29 18.47 -3.70
N SER A 411 -6.29 19.41 -4.65
CA SER A 411 -7.48 20.21 -4.95
C SER A 411 -7.80 20.10 -6.43
N GLN A 412 -9.09 20.03 -6.75
CA GLN A 412 -9.60 19.96 -8.10
C GLN A 412 -10.80 20.88 -8.24
N SER A 413 -10.68 21.85 -9.16
CA SER A 413 -11.82 22.64 -9.60
C SER A 413 -12.72 21.76 -10.46
N MET A 414 -13.99 21.65 -10.10
CA MET A 414 -14.99 20.79 -10.74
C MET A 414 -16.08 21.66 -11.40
N THR A 415 -15.70 22.62 -12.24
CA THR A 415 -16.66 23.56 -12.88
C THR A 415 -17.55 22.93 -13.95
N THR A 416 -17.19 21.75 -14.49
CA THR A 416 -17.96 21.06 -15.54
C THR A 416 -18.04 19.56 -15.28
N THR A 417 -19.01 18.89 -15.91
CA THR A 417 -19.23 17.44 -15.80
C THR A 417 -18.13 16.59 -16.42
N GLY A 418 -17.28 17.15 -17.27
CA GLY A 418 -16.14 16.45 -17.88
C GLY A 418 -14.94 16.29 -16.95
N ILE A 419 -14.93 16.94 -15.79
CA ILE A 419 -13.81 16.90 -14.85
C ILE A 419 -13.94 15.70 -13.92
N VAL A 420 -12.87 14.90 -13.85
CA VAL A 420 -12.77 13.71 -13.02
C VAL A 420 -11.57 13.83 -12.10
N PHE A 421 -11.81 13.68 -10.80
CA PHE A 421 -10.76 13.51 -9.81
C PHE A 421 -10.39 12.03 -9.69
N THR A 422 -9.11 11.70 -9.58
CA THR A 422 -8.61 10.34 -9.31
C THR A 422 -8.01 10.28 -7.91
N GLY A 423 -8.43 9.32 -7.09
CA GLY A 423 -7.94 9.12 -5.74
C GLY A 423 -7.72 7.64 -5.42
N THR A 424 -7.17 7.39 -4.24
CA THR A 424 -6.91 6.04 -3.72
C THR A 424 -7.32 5.99 -2.25
N THR A 425 -7.85 4.85 -1.77
CA THR A 425 -8.15 4.68 -0.34
C THR A 425 -6.86 4.54 0.50
N GLY A 426 -6.88 5.08 1.73
CA GLY A 426 -5.82 4.90 2.72
C GLY A 426 -5.85 3.52 3.38
N SER A 427 -5.01 3.32 4.40
CA SER A 427 -4.87 2.04 5.11
C SER A 427 -6.15 1.55 5.81
N ASP A 428 -7.09 2.45 6.09
CA ASP A 428 -8.41 2.13 6.66
C ASP A 428 -9.51 1.91 5.61
N GLY A 429 -9.14 1.84 4.32
CA GLY A 429 -10.05 1.67 3.21
C GLY A 429 -10.91 2.90 2.90
N THR A 430 -10.53 4.08 3.41
CA THR A 430 -11.27 5.34 3.18
C THR A 430 -10.45 6.43 2.49
N ALA A 431 -11.14 7.40 1.90
CA ALA A 431 -10.57 8.67 1.46
C ALA A 431 -11.54 9.80 1.82
N THR A 432 -11.05 10.91 2.34
CA THR A 432 -11.89 12.02 2.85
C THR A 432 -11.66 13.30 2.08
N PHE A 433 -12.73 14.10 1.96
CA PHE A 433 -12.75 15.32 1.17
C PHE A 433 -13.53 16.43 1.87
N THR A 434 -13.26 17.67 1.45
CA THR A 434 -14.15 18.80 1.63
C THR A 434 -14.58 19.31 0.26
N LEU A 435 -15.87 19.58 0.09
CA LEU A 435 -16.44 20.22 -1.07
C LEU A 435 -16.91 21.63 -0.70
N ASN A 436 -16.57 22.62 -1.50
CA ASN A 436 -16.95 24.01 -1.30
C ASN A 436 -17.57 24.57 -2.59
N GLN A 437 -18.53 25.47 -2.43
CA GLN A 437 -19.09 26.28 -3.52
C GLN A 437 -19.39 27.67 -2.98
N ASP A 438 -18.54 28.63 -3.31
CA ASP A 438 -18.66 30.01 -2.83
C ASP A 438 -19.60 30.82 -3.75
N LYS A 439 -19.78 30.37 -4.99
CA LYS A 439 -20.67 30.93 -6.00
C LYS A 439 -21.73 29.90 -6.37
N SER A 440 -22.88 30.01 -5.72
CA SER A 440 -24.02 29.14 -5.94
C SER A 440 -25.31 29.94 -6.05
N LEU A 441 -26.23 29.41 -6.87
CA LEU A 441 -27.63 29.84 -6.97
C LEU A 441 -28.56 29.04 -6.04
N GLY A 442 -28.05 28.02 -5.35
CA GLY A 442 -28.92 27.07 -4.65
C GLY A 442 -29.33 25.93 -5.55
N LEU A 443 -28.35 25.12 -5.95
CA LEU A 443 -28.55 23.99 -6.88
C LEU A 443 -28.25 22.67 -6.18
N LYS A 444 -28.88 21.60 -6.68
CA LYS A 444 -28.59 20.22 -6.33
C LYS A 444 -27.67 19.60 -7.39
N THR A 445 -26.53 19.08 -6.96
CA THR A 445 -25.51 18.50 -7.83
C THR A 445 -25.26 17.04 -7.43
N PRO A 446 -25.45 16.06 -8.32
CA PRO A 446 -25.09 14.68 -8.02
C PRO A 446 -23.57 14.51 -8.10
N LEU A 447 -22.97 13.89 -7.09
CA LEU A 447 -21.59 13.38 -7.13
C LEU A 447 -21.62 11.88 -7.35
N THR A 448 -20.66 11.36 -8.11
CA THR A 448 -20.52 9.93 -8.38
C THR A 448 -19.08 9.49 -8.18
N VAL A 449 -18.90 8.42 -7.42
CA VAL A 449 -17.63 7.70 -7.29
C VAL A 449 -17.68 6.36 -7.97
N LYS A 450 -16.58 5.96 -8.63
CA LYS A 450 -16.46 4.66 -9.30
C LYS A 450 -15.07 4.09 -9.06
N LEU A 451 -14.96 2.76 -8.90
CA LEU A 451 -13.64 2.13 -8.88
C LEU A 451 -12.98 2.23 -10.25
N THR A 452 -11.66 2.43 -10.26
CA THR A 452 -10.88 2.56 -11.51
C THR A 452 -10.87 1.23 -12.28
N ASP A 453 -10.67 0.12 -11.59
CA ASP A 453 -10.51 -1.20 -12.21
C ASP A 453 -11.84 -1.95 -12.36
N ASN A 454 -12.92 -1.46 -11.74
CA ASN A 454 -14.27 -2.03 -11.89
C ASN A 454 -15.35 -0.95 -11.78
N THR A 455 -15.63 -0.29 -12.91
CA THR A 455 -16.59 0.81 -12.97
C THR A 455 -18.04 0.41 -12.72
N THR A 456 -18.37 -0.90 -12.68
CA THR A 456 -19.70 -1.37 -12.28
C THR A 456 -19.97 -1.09 -10.79
N LEU A 457 -18.92 -1.04 -9.97
CA LEU A 457 -19.00 -0.63 -8.58
C LEU A 457 -18.91 0.89 -8.48
N HIS A 458 -20.04 1.49 -8.13
CA HIS A 458 -20.19 2.93 -8.03
C HIS A 458 -21.18 3.30 -6.93
N ALA A 459 -21.08 4.54 -6.45
CA ALA A 459 -22.05 5.14 -5.56
C ALA A 459 -22.25 6.60 -5.95
N SER A 460 -23.42 7.13 -5.62
CA SER A 460 -23.75 8.54 -5.87
C SER A 460 -24.33 9.18 -4.62
N LEU A 461 -24.07 10.48 -4.48
CA LEU A 461 -24.58 11.32 -3.41
C LEU A 461 -24.95 12.68 -3.98
N ASP A 462 -26.20 13.11 -3.79
CA ASP A 462 -26.60 14.48 -4.11
C ASP A 462 -26.07 15.46 -3.07
N VAL A 463 -25.59 16.61 -3.52
CA VAL A 463 -25.12 17.71 -2.67
C VAL A 463 -25.86 19.01 -2.98
N ILE A 464 -26.11 19.83 -1.96
CA ILE A 464 -26.81 21.11 -2.07
C ILE A 464 -26.05 22.18 -1.27
N PHE A 465 -25.80 23.32 -1.91
CA PHE A 465 -25.33 24.54 -1.27
C PHE A 465 -26.47 25.54 -1.23
N MET A 466 -27.16 25.65 -0.10
CA MET A 466 -28.34 26.51 0.04
C MET A 466 -27.99 27.99 -0.02
N VAL A 467 -28.82 28.79 -0.69
CA VAL A 467 -28.67 30.25 -0.75
C VAL A 467 -29.65 30.98 0.17
N LEU A 468 -29.16 32.02 0.82
CA LEU A 468 -29.92 32.83 1.77
C LEU A 468 -31.14 33.51 1.12
N THR A 469 -31.08 33.80 -0.18
CA THR A 469 -32.10 34.57 -0.89
C THR A 469 -33.24 33.74 -1.48
N SER A 470 -33.30 32.44 -1.19
CA SER A 470 -34.38 31.54 -1.60
C SER A 470 -34.98 30.85 -0.36
N PRO A 471 -36.32 30.73 -0.23
CA PRO A 471 -36.93 29.99 0.87
C PRO A 471 -36.78 28.46 0.79
N ASP A 472 -36.72 27.79 1.93
CA ASP A 472 -36.70 26.31 1.98
C ASP A 472 -38.11 25.71 1.82
N THR A 473 -38.74 25.94 0.67
CA THR A 473 -40.11 25.51 0.36
C THR A 473 -40.21 24.83 -1.01
N ASP A 474 -41.13 23.87 -1.18
CA ASP A 474 -41.39 23.20 -2.46
C ASP A 474 -41.86 24.13 -3.58
N LYS A 475 -42.22 25.37 -3.23
CA LYS A 475 -42.62 26.43 -4.17
C LYS A 475 -41.47 27.30 -4.66
N ALA A 476 -40.29 27.24 -4.04
CA ALA A 476 -39.12 28.00 -4.48
C ALA A 476 -38.53 27.42 -5.78
N LEU A 477 -37.94 28.28 -6.60
CA LEU A 477 -37.23 27.85 -7.80
C LEU A 477 -35.87 27.23 -7.44
N PHE A 478 -35.21 27.75 -6.40
CA PHE A 478 -33.88 27.31 -5.98
C PHE A 478 -33.90 26.69 -4.58
N TRP A 479 -32.77 26.07 -4.21
CA TRP A 479 -32.57 25.52 -2.88
C TRP A 479 -32.00 26.59 -1.97
N GLY A 480 -32.74 26.98 -0.94
CA GLY A 480 -32.29 28.03 -0.05
C GLY A 480 -32.59 27.79 1.42
N ASN A 481 -32.12 28.72 2.24
CA ASN A 481 -32.20 28.73 3.69
C ASN A 481 -32.71 30.07 4.23
N MET A 482 -33.50 30.80 3.42
CA MET A 482 -34.11 32.06 3.86
C MET A 482 -34.89 31.84 5.15
N ALA A 483 -34.70 32.73 6.12
CA ALA A 483 -35.47 32.71 7.35
C ALA A 483 -36.95 32.99 7.05
N ASP A 484 -37.86 32.09 7.44
CA ASP A 484 -39.30 32.31 7.27
C ASP A 484 -39.82 33.44 8.16
N THR A 485 -39.17 33.69 9.30
CA THR A 485 -39.59 34.71 10.27
C THR A 485 -38.43 35.48 10.88
N THR A 486 -38.70 36.66 11.41
CA THR A 486 -37.79 37.44 12.25
C THR A 486 -38.52 38.18 13.37
N SER A 487 -37.83 38.51 14.46
CA SER A 487 -38.41 39.28 15.57
C SER A 487 -38.06 40.76 15.44
N VAL A 488 -39.09 41.61 15.42
CA VAL A 488 -38.96 43.06 15.29
C VAL A 488 -39.91 43.74 16.28
N ASN A 489 -39.40 44.61 17.15
CA ASN A 489 -40.20 45.27 18.20
C ASN A 489 -41.05 44.30 19.06
N GLY A 490 -40.56 43.10 19.30
CA GLY A 490 -41.27 42.06 20.06
C GLY A 490 -42.40 41.37 19.29
N LYS A 491 -42.53 41.62 17.98
CA LYS A 491 -43.47 40.98 17.06
C LYS A 491 -42.73 40.00 16.15
N THR A 492 -43.38 38.92 15.76
CA THR A 492 -42.84 37.97 14.77
C THR A 492 -43.34 38.35 13.39
N LEU A 493 -42.43 38.74 12.51
CA LEU A 493 -42.73 39.07 11.12
C LEU A 493 -42.39 37.87 10.23
N HIS A 494 -43.24 37.61 9.25
CA HIS A 494 -43.06 36.55 8.25
C HIS A 494 -42.47 37.09 6.95
N ARG A 495 -41.65 36.30 6.26
CA ARG A 495 -41.16 36.67 4.94
C ARG A 495 -42.32 36.90 3.96
N PRO A 496 -42.12 37.69 2.90
CA PRO A 496 -43.08 37.76 1.81
C PRO A 496 -43.36 36.38 1.21
N TRP A 497 -44.53 36.24 0.60
CA TRP A 497 -44.89 35.01 -0.09
C TRP A 497 -44.28 34.99 -1.49
N LEU A 498 -43.86 33.81 -1.93
CA LEU A 498 -43.59 33.54 -3.33
C LEU A 498 -44.91 33.60 -4.11
N GLN A 499 -44.83 33.95 -5.39
CA GLN A 499 -45.98 33.94 -6.29
C GLN A 499 -46.65 32.56 -6.34
N ALA A 500 -45.85 31.50 -6.28
CA ALA A 500 -46.31 30.10 -6.28
C ALA A 500 -46.94 29.65 -4.95
N GLU A 501 -46.82 30.44 -3.88
CA GLU A 501 -47.46 30.18 -2.59
C GLU A 501 -48.89 30.73 -2.51
N LEU A 502 -49.29 31.58 -3.48
CA LEU A 502 -50.65 32.11 -3.54
C LEU A 502 -51.69 31.01 -3.69
N LEU A 503 -52.80 31.17 -2.96
CA LEU A 503 -53.91 30.21 -2.98
C LEU A 503 -54.56 30.13 -4.37
N SER A 504 -55.07 28.95 -4.73
CA SER A 504 -55.82 28.78 -5.98
C SER A 504 -57.07 29.67 -6.01
N GLY A 505 -57.34 30.30 -7.15
CA GLY A 505 -58.55 31.13 -7.37
C GLY A 505 -58.41 32.59 -6.94
N VAL A 506 -57.24 33.03 -6.46
CA VAL A 506 -56.98 34.43 -6.13
C VAL A 506 -56.48 35.21 -7.35
N THR A 507 -56.80 36.51 -7.41
CA THR A 507 -56.27 37.41 -8.44
C THR A 507 -55.01 38.10 -7.92
N PRO A 508 -53.81 37.78 -8.42
CA PRO A 508 -52.58 38.44 -7.95
C PRO A 508 -52.49 39.90 -8.40
N VAL A 509 -51.68 40.71 -7.71
CA VAL A 509 -51.41 42.09 -8.13
C VAL A 509 -50.67 42.12 -9.48
N PHE A 510 -49.66 41.27 -9.62
CA PHE A 510 -48.95 40.99 -10.87
C PHE A 510 -49.10 39.50 -11.22
N THR A 511 -49.44 39.19 -12.47
CA THR A 511 -49.71 37.82 -12.93
C THR A 511 -48.54 36.86 -12.67
N ASN A 512 -47.30 37.32 -12.88
CA ASN A 512 -46.09 36.51 -12.71
C ASN A 512 -45.31 36.85 -11.44
N GLY A 513 -45.85 37.71 -10.57
CA GLY A 513 -45.09 38.27 -9.45
C GLY A 513 -43.97 39.20 -9.90
N VAL A 514 -43.08 39.55 -8.96
CA VAL A 514 -41.86 40.33 -9.21
C VAL A 514 -40.66 39.41 -9.14
N HIS A 515 -39.84 39.40 -10.20
CA HIS A 515 -38.62 38.62 -10.25
C HIS A 515 -37.48 39.36 -9.55
N THR A 516 -37.02 38.84 -8.42
CA THR A 516 -35.85 39.35 -7.70
C THR A 516 -35.17 38.22 -6.95
N ASN A 517 -33.83 38.29 -6.85
CA ASN A 517 -32.99 37.23 -6.29
C ASN A 517 -33.25 35.82 -6.87
N ASN A 518 -33.61 35.75 -8.16
CA ASN A 518 -33.95 34.53 -8.90
C ASN A 518 -35.22 33.81 -8.41
N GLU A 519 -36.07 34.50 -7.64
CA GLU A 519 -37.37 34.01 -7.21
C GLU A 519 -38.48 34.94 -7.70
N TYR A 520 -39.70 34.41 -7.83
CA TYR A 520 -40.88 35.21 -8.15
C TYR A 520 -41.69 35.47 -6.89
N TRP A 521 -41.76 36.73 -6.47
CA TRP A 521 -42.43 37.14 -5.25
C TRP A 521 -43.84 37.66 -5.51
N ALA A 522 -44.76 37.28 -4.64
CA ALA A 522 -46.12 37.81 -4.64
C ALA A 522 -46.12 39.25 -4.16
N MET A 523 -46.90 40.09 -4.85
CA MET A 523 -47.12 41.47 -4.45
C MET A 523 -48.55 41.63 -3.94
N ALA A 524 -48.71 42.52 -2.98
CA ALA A 524 -50.00 42.84 -2.39
C ALA A 524 -50.34 44.32 -2.57
N HIS A 525 -51.62 44.63 -2.44
CA HIS A 525 -52.14 45.94 -2.14
C HIS A 525 -52.40 46.08 -0.63
N THR A 526 -52.48 47.30 -0.09
CA THR A 526 -52.82 47.49 1.32
C THR A 526 -54.28 47.15 1.60
N VAL A 527 -55.20 47.56 0.72
CA VAL A 527 -56.63 47.21 0.78
C VAL A 527 -57.19 47.11 -0.64
N ASP A 528 -57.56 45.90 -1.08
CA ASP A 528 -58.14 45.69 -2.42
C ASP A 528 -59.13 44.52 -2.42
N ASN A 529 -60.38 44.79 -2.78
CA ASN A 529 -61.43 43.77 -2.80
C ASN A 529 -61.30 42.81 -4.00
N THR A 530 -60.64 43.23 -5.08
CA THR A 530 -60.55 42.51 -6.36
C THR A 530 -59.24 41.75 -6.54
N LYS A 531 -58.14 42.23 -5.96
CA LYS A 531 -56.79 41.64 -6.07
C LYS A 531 -56.22 41.19 -4.73
N TRP A 532 -55.07 40.55 -4.75
CA TRP A 532 -54.35 40.13 -3.55
C TRP A 532 -53.99 41.35 -2.69
N ASP A 533 -54.32 41.29 -1.40
CA ASP A 533 -54.07 42.35 -0.43
C ASP A 533 -53.61 41.78 0.92
N ILE A 534 -53.23 42.66 1.83
CA ILE A 534 -52.73 42.26 3.16
C ILE A 534 -53.77 41.47 3.94
N ALA A 535 -55.06 41.84 3.86
CA ALA A 535 -56.10 41.13 4.61
C ALA A 535 -56.25 39.68 4.11
N LYS A 536 -56.12 39.44 2.80
CA LYS A 536 -56.13 38.10 2.22
C LYS A 536 -54.90 37.27 2.59
N GLN A 537 -53.71 37.89 2.69
CA GLN A 537 -52.49 37.18 3.06
C GLN A 537 -52.37 36.92 4.56
N CYS A 538 -52.65 37.93 5.38
CA CYS A 538 -52.42 37.91 6.82
C CYS A 538 -53.69 37.60 7.64
N GLY A 539 -54.84 37.44 6.97
CA GLY A 539 -56.16 37.24 7.60
C GLY A 539 -56.85 38.55 8.02
N SER A 540 -56.10 39.62 8.28
CA SER A 540 -56.63 40.97 8.48
C SER A 540 -55.55 42.04 8.27
N LEU A 541 -55.96 43.28 7.97
CA LEU A 541 -55.03 44.42 7.91
C LEU A 541 -54.40 44.73 9.28
N SER A 542 -55.05 44.38 10.39
CA SER A 542 -54.48 44.61 11.73
C SER A 542 -53.23 43.78 12.00
N LYS A 543 -53.06 42.66 11.27
CA LYS A 543 -51.89 41.78 11.28
C LYS A 543 -50.78 42.21 10.29
N ALA A 544 -50.88 43.40 9.70
CA ALA A 544 -49.72 44.00 9.05
C ALA A 544 -48.79 44.67 10.09
N PRO A 545 -47.49 44.80 9.79
CA PRO A 545 -46.61 45.66 10.56
C PRO A 545 -47.07 47.11 10.48
N ASP A 546 -46.80 47.88 11.52
CA ASP A 546 -46.81 49.34 11.40
C ASP A 546 -45.49 49.84 10.80
N ASN A 547 -45.46 51.11 10.42
CA ASN A 547 -44.27 51.68 9.79
C ASN A 547 -43.03 51.69 10.70
N ASN A 548 -43.20 51.72 12.02
CA ASN A 548 -42.07 51.69 12.94
C ASN A 548 -41.45 50.29 13.00
N ASP A 549 -42.27 49.24 12.91
CA ASP A 549 -41.79 47.87 12.74
C ASP A 549 -40.91 47.76 11.49
N LEU A 550 -41.40 48.23 10.34
CA LEU A 550 -40.63 48.17 9.08
C LEU A 550 -39.32 48.97 9.12
N LEU A 551 -39.34 50.19 9.67
CA LEU A 551 -38.11 50.98 9.88
C LEU A 551 -37.09 50.28 10.78
N THR A 552 -37.56 49.40 11.67
CA THR A 552 -36.71 48.58 12.53
C THR A 552 -36.22 47.33 11.80
N LEU A 553 -37.09 46.70 10.99
CA LEU A 553 -36.75 45.54 10.14
C LEU A 553 -35.59 45.85 9.19
N TYR A 554 -35.51 47.06 8.64
CA TYR A 554 -34.40 47.52 7.79
C TYR A 554 -33.02 47.19 8.36
N HIS A 555 -32.85 47.25 9.68
CA HIS A 555 -31.56 47.00 10.33
C HIS A 555 -31.12 45.53 10.31
N SER A 556 -32.03 44.59 10.08
CA SER A 556 -31.74 43.15 10.05
C SER A 556 -32.11 42.45 8.73
N ILE A 557 -32.89 43.09 7.85
CA ILE A 557 -33.45 42.43 6.67
C ILE A 557 -32.41 41.90 5.69
N SER A 558 -31.26 42.56 5.58
CA SER A 558 -30.17 42.14 4.68
C SER A 558 -29.57 40.78 5.06
N SER A 559 -29.58 40.41 6.35
CA SER A 559 -29.13 39.09 6.80
C SER A 559 -30.21 38.01 6.71
N LEU A 560 -31.45 38.37 6.38
CA LEU A 560 -32.56 37.41 6.25
C LEU A 560 -32.67 36.84 4.84
N GLY A 561 -32.12 37.53 3.83
CA GLY A 561 -32.27 37.18 2.41
C GLY A 561 -33.60 37.60 1.79
N TRP A 562 -34.46 38.27 2.54
CA TRP A 562 -35.76 38.74 2.07
C TRP A 562 -35.62 39.72 0.90
N PRO A 563 -36.57 39.77 -0.04
CA PRO A 563 -36.47 40.64 -1.21
C PRO A 563 -36.59 42.11 -0.79
N THR A 564 -35.66 42.98 -1.19
CA THR A 564 -35.70 44.42 -0.85
C THR A 564 -35.76 45.32 -2.08
N GLN A 565 -35.53 44.79 -3.28
CA GLN A 565 -35.37 45.61 -4.48
C GLN A 565 -36.71 45.95 -5.14
N GLY A 566 -36.86 47.20 -5.59
CA GLY A 566 -37.89 47.67 -6.52
C GLY A 566 -39.22 48.10 -5.90
N TYR A 567 -39.61 47.59 -4.72
CA TYR A 567 -40.91 47.86 -4.10
C TYR A 567 -40.82 48.00 -2.58
N PRO A 568 -41.67 48.85 -1.95
CA PRO A 568 -41.69 48.98 -0.51
C PRO A 568 -42.39 47.80 0.17
N TYR A 569 -42.05 47.54 1.42
CA TYR A 569 -42.86 46.73 2.33
C TYR A 569 -44.05 47.56 2.81
N LEU A 570 -45.24 46.96 2.73
CA LEU A 570 -46.48 47.65 3.06
C LEU A 570 -46.75 47.64 4.57
N SER A 571 -47.25 48.75 5.10
CA SER A 571 -47.67 48.87 6.50
C SER A 571 -49.15 49.16 6.65
N LYS A 572 -49.70 48.88 7.83
CA LYS A 572 -51.06 49.33 8.21
C LYS A 572 -51.14 50.81 8.60
N SER A 573 -50.00 51.51 8.68
CA SER A 573 -49.97 52.92 9.07
C SER A 573 -50.60 53.79 8.00
N THR A 574 -51.57 54.62 8.39
CA THR A 574 -52.28 55.54 7.51
C THR A 574 -51.61 56.92 7.46
N SER A 575 -51.70 57.60 6.32
CA SER A 575 -51.31 58.99 6.12
C SER A 575 -52.52 59.83 5.65
N SER A 576 -52.31 61.13 5.41
CA SER A 576 -53.38 62.03 5.00
C SER A 576 -53.99 61.63 3.63
N GLY A 577 -55.28 61.93 3.45
CA GLY A 577 -55.97 61.65 2.19
C GLY A 577 -56.36 60.19 1.94
N GLY A 578 -56.45 59.36 2.99
CA GLY A 578 -56.84 57.95 2.88
C GLY A 578 -55.74 57.04 2.29
N MET A 579 -54.50 57.50 2.37
CA MET A 579 -53.31 56.81 1.87
C MET A 579 -52.67 56.00 3.01
N TYR A 580 -51.77 55.08 2.65
CA TYR A 580 -50.98 54.28 3.58
C TYR A 580 -49.49 54.59 3.45
N CYS A 581 -48.71 54.11 4.42
CA CYS A 581 -47.27 54.13 4.38
C CYS A 581 -46.67 52.75 4.09
N GLY A 582 -45.46 52.76 3.54
CA GLY A 582 -44.57 51.61 3.42
C GLY A 582 -43.13 52.06 3.52
N VAL A 583 -42.22 51.10 3.64
CA VAL A 583 -40.77 51.36 3.76
C VAL A 583 -40.05 50.63 2.64
N ASP A 584 -39.22 51.34 1.90
CA ASP A 584 -38.23 50.73 1.01
C ASP A 584 -37.11 50.15 1.86
N GLU A 585 -37.13 48.83 2.03
CA GLU A 585 -36.17 48.11 2.86
C GLU A 585 -34.75 48.03 2.26
N ASN A 586 -34.54 48.54 1.05
CA ASN A 586 -33.21 48.71 0.47
C ASN A 586 -32.60 50.08 0.81
N THR A 587 -33.43 51.11 1.01
CA THR A 587 -32.96 52.50 1.23
C THR A 587 -33.37 53.11 2.57
N ARG A 588 -34.18 52.40 3.36
CA ARG A 588 -34.86 52.86 4.58
C ARG A 588 -35.86 53.99 4.34
N ASN A 589 -36.14 54.35 3.08
CA ASN A 589 -37.00 55.48 2.78
C ASN A 589 -38.46 55.15 3.03
N GLN A 590 -39.14 56.00 3.79
CA GLN A 590 -40.57 55.89 4.00
C GLN A 590 -41.32 56.49 2.81
N ASN A 591 -42.29 55.74 2.28
CA ASN A 591 -43.25 56.21 1.29
C ASN A 591 -44.65 56.23 1.90
N CYS A 592 -45.16 57.41 2.26
CA CYS A 592 -46.53 57.60 2.77
C CYS A 592 -47.55 57.97 1.69
N ALA A 593 -47.24 57.69 0.42
CA ALA A 593 -48.13 57.85 -0.72
C ALA A 593 -48.54 56.50 -1.33
N ILE A 594 -48.73 55.46 -0.50
CA ILE A 594 -49.25 54.16 -0.93
C ILE A 594 -50.76 54.26 -1.13
N LYS A 595 -51.23 54.09 -2.37
CA LYS A 595 -52.66 54.05 -2.71
C LYS A 595 -53.23 52.67 -2.40
N PRO A 596 -54.36 52.57 -1.66
CA PRO A 596 -54.85 51.30 -1.11
C PRO A 596 -54.95 50.14 -2.10
N ALA A 597 -55.50 50.39 -3.31
CA ALA A 597 -55.75 49.39 -4.35
C ALA A 597 -54.97 49.66 -5.65
N SER A 598 -53.85 50.39 -5.59
CA SER A 598 -53.08 50.73 -6.79
C SER A 598 -51.57 50.72 -6.61
N SER A 599 -51.08 50.89 -5.37
CA SER A 599 -49.66 50.79 -5.06
C SER A 599 -49.33 49.37 -4.62
N ALA A 600 -48.51 48.67 -5.40
CA ALA A 600 -48.00 47.34 -5.06
C ALA A 600 -46.84 47.43 -4.06
N GLY A 601 -46.75 46.47 -3.15
CA GLY A 601 -45.62 46.30 -2.26
C GLY A 601 -45.52 44.88 -1.71
N TYR A 602 -44.39 44.57 -1.06
CA TYR A 602 -44.22 43.30 -0.35
C TYR A 602 -45.11 43.31 0.89
N ALA A 603 -45.81 42.20 1.12
CA ALA A 603 -46.59 42.00 2.34
C ALA A 603 -45.85 41.05 3.29
N THR A 604 -45.66 41.50 4.52
CA THR A 604 -45.22 40.69 5.65
C THR A 604 -46.33 40.66 6.68
N CYS A 605 -46.55 39.51 7.30
CA CYS A 605 -47.58 39.32 8.33
C CYS A 605 -46.95 39.33 9.71
N VAL A 606 -47.71 39.81 10.69
CA VAL A 606 -47.36 39.83 12.11
C VAL A 606 -48.23 38.83 12.85
N ASP A 607 -47.58 37.99 13.65
CA ASP A 607 -48.24 37.13 14.65
C ASP A 607 -48.43 37.81 16.01
#